data_AF-A0A090R6J7-F1
#
_entry.id   AF-A0A090R6J7-F1
#
_cell.length_a   1.000
_cell.length_b   1.000
_cell.length_c   1.000
_cell.angle_alpha   90.00
_cell.angle_beta   90.00
_cell.angle_gamma   90.00
#
_symmetry.space_group_name_H-M   'P 1'
#
loop_
_entity.id
_entity.type
_entity.pdbx_description
1 polymer ?
#
loop_
_entity_poly.entity_id
_entity_poly.type
_entity_poly.pdbx_seq_one_letter_code
_entity_poly.pdbx_strand_id
1 'polypeptide(L)'
;MSDTSALYHDLVHSRRSVRKYDHTVPFDHDAVARALTLATLSPNSSNMQLWEFHRVISDDKRQLLAEYCMGQNAAKTANELVAFVVTPYKWQSRAQLNASQVRQAFTGRDDATAKRALKYYEKLIPFVYRNDRFGLLGVARKLLTFCLGLKNRWCVKSAKPICVFVCTKAAPWPQ
;
A
#
# COMPACT_ATOMS: atom_id res chain seq x y z
N MET A 1 9.44 -9.55 -28.54
CA MET A 1 9.21 -8.64 -27.38
C MET A 1 8.08 -7.62 -27.62
N SER A 2 7.52 -7.49 -28.83
CA SER A 2 6.39 -6.58 -29.15
C SER A 2 5.04 -7.06 -28.57
N ASP A 3 4.74 -8.36 -28.72
CA ASP A 3 3.37 -8.86 -28.55
C ASP A 3 2.89 -8.86 -27.08
N THR A 4 3.78 -9.15 -26.14
CA THR A 4 3.47 -9.09 -24.70
C THR A 4 3.21 -7.65 -24.24
N SER A 5 3.89 -6.67 -24.83
CA SER A 5 3.68 -5.26 -24.50
C SER A 5 2.33 -4.77 -25.00
N ALA A 6 1.95 -5.15 -26.23
CA ALA A 6 0.65 -4.83 -26.80
C ALA A 6 -0.48 -5.48 -25.99
N LEU A 7 -0.34 -6.77 -25.64
CA LEU A 7 -1.33 -7.48 -24.83
C LEU A 7 -1.50 -6.87 -23.43
N TYR A 8 -0.40 -6.46 -22.79
CA TYR A 8 -0.47 -5.76 -21.51
C TYR A 8 -1.17 -4.40 -21.64
N HIS A 9 -0.84 -3.63 -22.66
CA HIS A 9 -1.47 -2.34 -22.93
C HIS A 9 -2.98 -2.51 -23.10
N ASP A 10 -3.41 -3.44 -23.93
CA ASP A 10 -4.83 -3.71 -24.19
C ASP A 10 -5.55 -4.22 -22.94
N LEU A 11 -4.91 -5.04 -22.12
CA LEU A 11 -5.46 -5.47 -20.83
C LEU A 11 -5.72 -4.28 -19.89
N VAL A 12 -4.76 -3.37 -19.77
CA VAL A 12 -4.90 -2.17 -18.93
C VAL A 12 -6.02 -1.27 -19.45
N HIS A 13 -6.09 -1.06 -20.76
CA HIS A 13 -7.06 -0.18 -21.39
C HIS A 13 -8.45 -0.80 -21.58
N SER A 14 -8.59 -2.12 -21.56
CA SER A 14 -9.89 -2.80 -21.62
C SER A 14 -10.57 -2.89 -20.26
N ARG A 15 -9.84 -2.79 -19.15
CA ARG A 15 -10.40 -2.84 -17.79
C ARG A 15 -11.51 -1.79 -17.61
N ARG A 16 -12.67 -2.23 -17.12
CA ARG A 16 -13.80 -1.36 -16.75
C ARG A 16 -14.20 -1.59 -15.30
N SER A 17 -14.89 -0.61 -14.71
CA SER A 17 -15.58 -0.80 -13.43
C SER A 17 -16.92 -1.50 -13.70
N VAL A 18 -16.92 -2.83 -13.59
CA VAL A 18 -18.10 -3.67 -13.77
C VAL A 18 -18.97 -3.61 -12.52
N ARG A 19 -20.29 -3.44 -12.71
CA ARG A 19 -21.26 -3.24 -11.61
C ARG A 19 -22.37 -4.29 -11.56
N LYS A 20 -22.39 -5.21 -12.51
CA LYS A 20 -23.33 -6.33 -12.58
C LYS A 20 -22.58 -7.51 -13.19
N TYR A 21 -22.57 -8.62 -12.49
CA TYR A 21 -21.90 -9.84 -12.94
C TYR A 21 -22.94 -10.90 -13.30
N ASP A 22 -22.57 -11.77 -14.23
CA ASP A 22 -23.40 -12.88 -14.70
C ASP A 22 -23.01 -14.15 -13.95
N HIS A 23 -23.97 -14.80 -13.32
CA HIS A 23 -23.79 -16.05 -12.57
C HIS A 23 -23.94 -17.30 -13.44
N THR A 24 -24.37 -17.15 -14.70
CA THR A 24 -24.50 -18.28 -15.63
C THR A 24 -23.16 -18.70 -16.24
N VAL A 25 -22.18 -17.79 -16.24
CA VAL A 25 -20.83 -18.03 -16.74
C VAL A 25 -20.00 -18.72 -15.65
N PRO A 26 -19.26 -19.80 -15.97
CA PRO A 26 -18.36 -20.43 -15.01
C PRO A 26 -17.34 -19.44 -14.43
N PHE A 27 -17.13 -19.49 -13.13
CA PHE A 27 -16.22 -18.60 -12.42
C PHE A 27 -14.98 -19.34 -11.92
N ASP A 28 -13.79 -18.88 -12.32
CA ASP A 28 -12.51 -19.42 -11.85
C ASP A 28 -12.12 -18.79 -10.51
N HIS A 29 -12.33 -19.53 -9.43
CA HIS A 29 -11.91 -19.15 -8.08
C HIS A 29 -10.37 -19.07 -7.96
N ASP A 30 -9.61 -19.87 -8.70
CA ASP A 30 -8.15 -19.84 -8.61
C ASP A 30 -7.56 -18.58 -9.27
N ALA A 31 -8.26 -17.99 -10.24
CA ALA A 31 -7.88 -16.70 -10.82
C ALA A 31 -7.79 -15.60 -9.75
N VAL A 32 -8.74 -15.57 -8.81
CA VAL A 32 -8.73 -14.60 -7.70
C VAL A 32 -7.56 -14.88 -6.76
N ALA A 33 -7.29 -16.15 -6.43
CA ALA A 33 -6.16 -16.52 -5.58
C ALA A 33 -4.82 -16.05 -6.20
N ARG A 34 -4.60 -16.35 -7.49
CA ARG A 34 -3.40 -15.92 -8.23
C ARG A 34 -3.28 -14.40 -8.25
N ALA A 35 -4.38 -13.69 -8.50
CA ALA A 35 -4.39 -12.22 -8.49
C ALA A 35 -4.04 -11.65 -7.12
N LEU A 36 -4.54 -12.23 -6.02
CA LEU A 36 -4.22 -11.79 -4.66
C LEU A 36 -2.75 -12.07 -4.31
N THR A 37 -2.20 -13.23 -4.69
CA THR A 37 -0.77 -13.52 -4.50
C THR A 37 0.08 -12.49 -5.22
N LEU A 38 -0.23 -12.14 -6.47
CA LEU A 38 0.48 -11.09 -7.20
C LEU A 38 0.32 -9.72 -6.52
N ALA A 39 -0.88 -9.39 -6.01
CA ALA A 39 -1.12 -8.14 -5.30
C ALA A 39 -0.22 -7.99 -4.05
N THR A 40 0.13 -9.10 -3.37
CA THR A 40 1.05 -9.04 -2.21
C THR A 40 2.47 -8.60 -2.57
N LEU A 41 2.88 -8.74 -3.84
CA LEU A 41 4.19 -8.32 -4.33
C LEU A 41 4.27 -6.79 -4.59
N SER A 42 3.16 -6.08 -4.41
CA SER A 42 3.12 -4.63 -4.62
C SER A 42 4.12 -3.91 -3.70
N PRO A 43 4.88 -2.93 -4.22
CA PRO A 43 5.81 -2.17 -3.41
C PRO A 43 5.07 -1.31 -2.38
N ASN A 44 5.65 -1.15 -1.19
CA ASN A 44 5.14 -0.24 -0.17
C ASN A 44 6.27 0.37 0.66
N SER A 45 5.95 1.45 1.37
CA SER A 45 6.92 2.20 2.17
C SER A 45 7.62 1.30 3.17
N SER A 46 8.96 1.27 3.08
CA SER A 46 9.84 0.47 3.95
C SER A 46 9.51 -1.03 4.01
N ASN A 47 8.77 -1.54 3.03
CA ASN A 47 8.27 -2.91 3.00
C ASN A 47 7.50 -3.32 4.27
N MET A 48 6.70 -2.42 4.84
CA MET A 48 5.92 -2.67 6.06
C MET A 48 4.72 -3.60 5.85
N GLN A 49 4.18 -3.67 4.62
CA GLN A 49 3.07 -4.56 4.23
C GLN A 49 1.89 -4.55 5.24
N LEU A 50 1.39 -3.35 5.57
CA LEU A 50 0.31 -3.15 6.55
C LEU A 50 -1.08 -3.29 5.93
N TRP A 51 -1.28 -4.35 5.15
CA TRP A 51 -2.53 -4.68 4.50
C TRP A 51 -2.93 -6.12 4.77
N GLU A 52 -4.23 -6.35 4.74
CA GLU A 52 -4.86 -7.66 4.78
C GLU A 52 -5.96 -7.74 3.74
N PHE A 53 -6.10 -8.92 3.14
CA PHE A 53 -7.12 -9.22 2.14
C PHE A 53 -8.06 -10.28 2.72
N HIS A 54 -9.31 -9.90 2.98
CA HIS A 54 -10.34 -10.83 3.40
C HIS A 54 -11.18 -11.22 2.20
N ARG A 55 -10.91 -12.41 1.66
CA ARG A 55 -11.65 -12.99 0.55
C ARG A 55 -12.90 -13.70 1.06
N VAL A 56 -14.05 -13.31 0.55
CA VAL A 56 -15.37 -13.81 0.94
C VAL A 56 -16.00 -14.53 -0.24
N ILE A 57 -16.10 -15.86 -0.08
CA ILE A 57 -16.65 -16.79 -1.08
C ILE A 57 -18.04 -17.28 -0.66
N SER A 58 -18.29 -17.36 0.65
CA SER A 58 -19.55 -17.86 1.21
C SER A 58 -20.72 -16.94 0.85
N ASP A 59 -21.81 -17.53 0.36
CA ASP A 59 -22.97 -16.78 -0.13
C ASP A 59 -23.65 -15.96 0.96
N ASP A 60 -23.83 -16.54 2.15
CA ASP A 60 -24.37 -15.86 3.34
C ASP A 60 -23.59 -14.59 3.71
N LYS A 61 -22.26 -14.70 3.79
CA LYS A 61 -21.36 -13.58 4.12
C LYS A 61 -21.32 -12.55 3.01
N ARG A 62 -21.41 -12.99 1.75
CA ARG A 62 -21.46 -12.09 0.60
C ARG A 62 -22.75 -11.26 0.60
N GLN A 63 -23.90 -11.88 0.87
CA GLN A 63 -25.18 -11.17 0.97
C GLN A 63 -25.15 -10.14 2.10
N LEU A 64 -24.64 -10.52 3.28
CA LEU A 64 -24.44 -9.59 4.39
C LEU A 64 -23.51 -8.42 4.04
N LEU A 65 -22.39 -8.69 3.35
CA LEU A 65 -21.50 -7.63 2.86
C LEU A 65 -22.17 -6.74 1.83
N ALA A 66 -23.04 -7.28 0.98
CA ALA A 66 -23.79 -6.49 0.01
C ALA A 66 -24.75 -5.52 0.70
N GLU A 67 -25.38 -5.91 1.81
CA GLU A 67 -26.18 -5.02 2.66
C GLU A 67 -25.32 -3.91 3.26
N TYR A 68 -24.15 -4.23 3.83
CA TYR A 68 -23.20 -3.22 4.34
C TYR A 68 -22.69 -2.29 3.23
N CYS A 69 -22.64 -2.78 1.99
CA CYS A 69 -22.35 -2.00 0.80
C CYS A 69 -23.59 -1.27 0.25
N MET A 70 -24.61 -0.97 1.08
CA MET A 70 -25.85 -0.27 0.72
C MET A 70 -26.61 -0.90 -0.45
N GLY A 71 -26.52 -2.22 -0.58
CA GLY A 71 -27.23 -2.98 -1.62
C GLY A 71 -26.75 -2.69 -3.04
N GLN A 72 -25.52 -2.22 -3.24
CA GLN A 72 -24.93 -1.98 -4.54
C GLN A 72 -24.92 -3.24 -5.42
N ASN A 73 -25.33 -3.13 -6.68
CA ASN A 73 -25.41 -4.26 -7.61
C ASN A 73 -24.09 -5.00 -7.77
N ALA A 74 -22.96 -4.28 -7.71
CA ALA A 74 -21.63 -4.88 -7.80
C ALA A 74 -21.36 -5.85 -6.65
N ALA A 75 -21.80 -5.52 -5.43
CA ALA A 75 -21.61 -6.37 -4.26
C ALA A 75 -22.61 -7.54 -4.24
N LYS A 76 -23.85 -7.30 -4.69
CA LYS A 76 -24.90 -8.32 -4.77
C LYS A 76 -24.61 -9.42 -5.77
N THR A 77 -24.08 -9.05 -6.94
CA THR A 77 -23.93 -9.98 -8.08
C THR A 77 -22.53 -10.54 -8.24
N ALA A 78 -21.53 -10.03 -7.52
CA ALA A 78 -20.19 -10.59 -7.63
C ALA A 78 -20.16 -12.06 -7.19
N ASN A 79 -19.34 -12.89 -7.83
CA ASN A 79 -19.13 -14.26 -7.37
C ASN A 79 -18.36 -14.29 -6.05
N GLU A 80 -17.43 -13.36 -5.86
CA GLU A 80 -16.66 -13.17 -4.62
C GLU A 80 -16.47 -11.70 -4.29
N LEU A 81 -16.27 -11.41 -3.01
CA LEU A 81 -15.86 -10.09 -2.54
C LEU A 81 -14.51 -10.17 -1.84
N VAL A 82 -13.68 -9.14 -2.04
CA VAL A 82 -12.42 -8.98 -1.30
C VAL A 82 -12.49 -7.67 -0.54
N ALA A 83 -12.46 -7.76 0.79
CA ALA A 83 -12.32 -6.59 1.65
C ALA A 83 -10.83 -6.33 1.91
N PHE A 84 -10.38 -5.15 1.50
CA PHE A 84 -9.02 -4.66 1.73
C PHE A 84 -8.99 -3.88 3.04
N VAL A 85 -8.21 -4.36 4.01
CA VAL A 85 -8.12 -3.76 5.34
C VAL A 85 -6.69 -3.29 5.57
N VAL A 86 -6.55 -2.10 6.14
CA VAL A 86 -5.25 -1.59 6.61
C VAL A 86 -5.02 -2.06 8.04
N THR A 87 -3.81 -2.50 8.34
CA THR A 87 -3.44 -3.03 9.68
C THR A 87 -2.40 -2.15 10.36
N PRO A 88 -2.72 -0.90 10.72
CA PRO A 88 -1.75 0.00 11.32
C PRO A 88 -1.20 -0.56 12.62
N TYR A 89 -1.99 -1.30 13.39
CA TYR A 89 -1.59 -1.91 14.66
C TYR A 89 -0.40 -2.90 14.54
N LYS A 90 -0.13 -3.45 13.35
CA LYS A 90 0.99 -4.36 13.11
C LYS A 90 2.33 -3.65 12.87
N TRP A 91 2.36 -2.31 12.85
CA TRP A 91 3.57 -1.57 12.48
C TRP A 91 4.78 -1.93 13.35
N GLN A 92 4.58 -2.17 14.66
CA GLN A 92 5.70 -2.42 15.58
C GLN A 92 6.43 -3.72 15.23
N SER A 93 5.69 -4.82 15.08
CA SER A 93 6.28 -6.13 14.76
C SER A 93 6.91 -6.12 13.37
N ARG A 94 6.28 -5.47 12.38
CA ARG A 94 6.84 -5.32 11.03
C ARG A 94 8.12 -4.49 11.00
N ALA A 95 8.15 -3.37 11.72
CA ALA A 95 9.35 -2.53 11.81
C ALA A 95 10.52 -3.28 12.45
N GLN A 96 10.26 -4.04 13.53
CA GLN A 96 11.27 -4.87 14.19
C GLN A 96 11.80 -5.95 13.26
N LEU A 97 10.91 -6.66 12.56
CA LEU A 97 11.30 -7.68 11.59
C LEU A 97 12.17 -7.08 10.47
N ASN A 98 11.73 -5.97 9.86
CA ASN A 98 12.48 -5.32 8.79
C ASN A 98 13.84 -4.81 9.29
N ALA A 99 13.89 -4.22 10.49
CA ALA A 99 15.14 -3.80 11.11
C ALA A 99 16.10 -4.98 11.37
N SER A 100 15.59 -6.13 11.84
CA SER A 100 16.39 -7.33 12.06
C SER A 100 16.97 -7.89 10.76
N GLN A 101 16.16 -7.94 9.68
CA GLN A 101 16.59 -8.39 8.36
C GLN A 101 17.66 -7.48 7.76
N VAL A 102 17.46 -6.16 7.85
CA VAL A 102 18.43 -5.17 7.39
C VAL A 102 19.73 -5.27 8.19
N ARG A 103 19.64 -5.42 9.52
CA ARG A 103 20.81 -5.62 10.37
C ARG A 103 21.58 -6.88 9.98
N GLN A 104 20.89 -7.98 9.73
CA GLN A 104 21.51 -9.22 9.25
C GLN A 104 22.20 -9.03 7.90
N ALA A 105 21.55 -8.36 6.94
CA ALA A 105 22.10 -8.10 5.60
C ALA A 105 23.36 -7.23 5.60
N PHE A 106 23.53 -6.37 6.61
CA PHE A 106 24.72 -5.50 6.77
C PHE A 106 25.70 -6.00 7.84
N THR A 107 25.60 -7.26 8.27
CA THR A 107 26.52 -7.84 9.27
C THR A 107 27.97 -7.71 8.82
N GLY A 108 28.84 -7.18 9.71
CA GLY A 108 30.27 -7.01 9.43
C GLY A 108 30.63 -5.81 8.55
N ARG A 109 29.64 -4.99 8.14
CA ARG A 109 29.87 -3.78 7.34
C ARG A 109 29.73 -2.51 8.18
N ASP A 110 30.74 -1.63 8.13
CA ASP A 110 30.72 -0.33 8.83
C ASP A 110 30.69 0.90 7.89
N ASP A 111 30.31 0.68 6.64
CA ASP A 111 30.27 1.75 5.64
C ASP A 111 29.10 2.75 5.86
N ALA A 112 29.20 3.91 5.22
CA ALA A 112 28.20 4.97 5.35
C ALA A 112 26.79 4.53 4.91
N THR A 113 26.69 3.56 3.98
CA THR A 113 25.41 3.02 3.51
C THR A 113 24.77 2.15 4.59
N ALA A 114 25.55 1.25 5.21
CA ALA A 114 25.10 0.44 6.33
C ALA A 114 24.59 1.31 7.48
N LYS A 115 25.36 2.34 7.89
CA LYS A 115 24.96 3.29 8.95
C LYS A 115 23.64 4.01 8.62
N ARG A 116 23.45 4.44 7.37
CA ARG A 116 22.20 5.09 6.92
C ARG A 116 21.03 4.12 6.93
N ALA A 117 21.21 2.89 6.43
CA ALA A 117 20.18 1.86 6.41
C ALA A 117 19.73 1.49 7.82
N LEU A 118 20.66 1.20 8.73
CA LEU A 118 20.36 0.90 10.14
C LEU A 118 19.65 2.08 10.81
N LYS A 119 20.13 3.30 10.63
CA LYS A 119 19.47 4.50 11.18
C LYS A 119 18.03 4.65 10.66
N TYR A 120 17.80 4.37 9.38
CA TYR A 120 16.47 4.44 8.78
C TYR A 120 15.53 3.41 9.40
N TYR A 121 15.91 2.13 9.36
CA TYR A 121 15.03 1.04 9.79
C TYR A 121 14.87 0.94 11.31
N GLU A 122 15.91 1.24 12.09
CA GLU A 122 15.88 1.09 13.55
C GLU A 122 15.39 2.34 14.28
N LYS A 123 15.61 3.53 13.72
CA LYS A 123 15.27 4.80 14.40
C LYS A 123 14.16 5.56 13.69
N LEU A 124 14.32 5.81 12.39
CA LEU A 124 13.38 6.67 11.68
C LEU A 124 12.00 6.02 11.51
N ILE A 125 11.93 4.76 11.06
CA ILE A 125 10.65 4.06 10.89
C ILE A 125 9.88 4.03 12.21
N PRO A 126 10.44 3.55 13.35
CA PRO A 126 9.68 3.56 14.59
C PRO A 126 9.27 4.96 15.04
N PHE A 127 10.09 5.98 14.83
CA PHE A 127 9.74 7.36 15.16
C PHE A 127 8.56 7.88 14.33
N VAL A 128 8.48 7.54 13.03
CA VAL A 128 7.40 8.01 12.13
C VAL A 128 6.11 7.21 12.34
N TYR A 129 6.19 5.89 12.53
CA TYR A 129 4.99 5.05 12.68
C TYR A 129 4.41 5.05 14.09
N ARG A 130 5.18 5.49 15.10
CA ARG A 130 4.67 5.63 16.47
C ARG A 130 3.66 6.76 16.56
N ASN A 131 2.39 6.37 16.68
CA ASN A 131 1.28 7.26 17.00
C ASN A 131 0.81 6.96 18.42
N ASP A 132 0.54 8.01 19.20
CA ASP A 132 -0.10 7.91 20.50
C ASP A 132 -1.61 7.96 20.36
N ARG A 133 -2.32 7.43 21.35
CA ARG A 133 -3.80 7.36 21.38
C ARG A 133 -4.46 8.74 21.30
N PHE A 134 -3.80 9.78 21.80
CA PHE A 134 -4.33 11.14 21.89
C PHE A 134 -3.83 12.07 20.76
N GLY A 135 -2.99 11.57 19.85
CA GLY A 135 -2.44 12.32 18.71
C GLY A 135 -1.39 13.40 19.06
N LEU A 136 -0.93 13.48 20.31
CA LEU A 136 0.03 14.47 20.79
C LEU A 136 1.39 14.37 20.05
N LEU A 137 1.88 13.16 19.80
CA LEU A 137 3.09 12.91 19.02
C LEU A 137 2.92 13.36 17.56
N GLY A 138 1.70 13.25 17.02
CA GLY A 138 1.36 13.77 15.70
C GLY A 138 1.48 15.30 15.66
N VAL A 139 0.87 15.98 16.63
CA VAL A 139 0.93 17.45 16.76
C VAL A 139 2.37 17.91 16.98
N ALA A 140 3.12 17.29 17.89
CA ALA A 140 4.52 17.61 18.15
C ALA A 140 5.38 17.46 16.88
N ARG A 141 5.20 16.38 16.11
CA ARG A 141 5.90 16.21 14.83
C ARG A 141 5.49 17.26 13.81
N LYS A 142 4.21 17.62 13.72
CA LYS A 142 3.74 18.69 12.82
C LYS A 142 4.38 20.03 13.17
N LEU A 143 4.39 20.41 14.45
CA LEU A 143 5.04 21.62 14.94
C LEU A 143 6.55 21.60 14.66
N LEU A 144 7.21 20.47 14.92
CA LEU A 144 8.63 20.29 14.61
C LEU A 144 8.89 20.50 13.11
N THR A 145 8.13 19.85 12.23
CA THR A 145 8.29 19.99 10.78
C THR A 145 7.99 21.39 10.29
N PHE A 146 7.02 22.07 10.90
CA PHE A 146 6.68 23.46 10.61
C PHE A 146 7.84 24.40 10.98
N CYS A 147 8.38 24.29 12.19
CA CYS A 147 9.51 25.09 12.65
C CYS A 147 10.79 24.83 11.84
N LEU A 148 11.06 23.57 11.48
CA LEU A 148 12.18 23.22 10.61
C LEU A 148 12.00 23.79 9.19
N GLY A 149 10.76 23.79 8.68
CA GLY A 149 10.42 24.38 7.38
C GLY A 149 10.57 25.91 7.33
N LEU A 150 10.49 26.60 8.47
CA LEU A 150 10.76 28.04 8.56
C LEU A 150 12.27 28.36 8.51
N LYS A 151 13.11 27.51 9.11
CA LYS A 151 14.59 27.69 9.12
C LYS A 151 15.25 27.23 7.83
N ASN A 152 14.81 26.11 7.27
CA ASN A 152 15.33 25.60 6.00
C ASN A 152 14.38 26.06 4.89
N ARG A 153 14.72 27.12 4.14
CA ARG A 153 13.99 27.47 2.91
C ARG A 153 13.90 26.22 2.06
N TRP A 154 12.66 25.77 1.83
CA TRP A 154 12.22 24.72 0.93
C TRP A 154 13.33 24.21 0.00
N CYS A 155 14.11 23.24 0.48
CA CYS A 155 14.92 22.43 -0.40
C CYS A 155 13.96 21.47 -1.09
N VAL A 156 13.34 21.92 -2.18
CA VAL A 156 12.97 21.00 -3.25
C VAL A 156 14.30 20.46 -3.75
N LYS A 157 14.78 19.38 -3.12
CA LYS A 157 15.76 18.53 -3.79
C LYS A 157 15.01 17.96 -4.98
N SER A 158 15.10 18.67 -6.10
CA SER A 158 14.70 18.15 -7.39
C SER A 158 15.48 16.85 -7.56
N ALA A 159 14.82 15.73 -7.31
CA ALA A 159 15.33 14.46 -7.75
C ALA A 159 15.48 14.61 -9.26
N LYS A 160 16.66 14.23 -9.78
CA LYS A 160 16.94 14.13 -11.22
C LYS A 160 15.71 13.50 -11.92
N PRO A 161 15.39 13.87 -13.18
CA PRO A 161 14.05 13.69 -13.77
C PRO A 161 13.61 12.23 -14.03
N ILE A 162 14.26 11.25 -13.41
CA ILE A 162 13.95 9.83 -13.54
C ILE A 162 13.87 9.25 -12.13
N CYS A 163 12.67 8.79 -11.79
CA CYS A 163 12.26 7.99 -10.63
C CYS A 163 11.79 8.69 -9.34
N VAL A 164 10.54 8.32 -9.03
CA VAL A 164 9.78 8.44 -7.77
C VAL A 164 9.06 9.78 -7.54
N PHE A 165 7.84 9.87 -8.09
CA PHE A 165 6.78 10.68 -7.50
C PHE A 165 6.49 10.16 -6.08
N VAL A 166 7.09 10.80 -5.07
CA VAL A 166 6.49 10.81 -3.73
C VAL A 166 5.24 11.67 -3.86
N CYS A 167 4.08 11.02 -3.91
CA CYS A 167 2.79 11.66 -4.07
C CYS A 167 2.48 12.52 -2.83
N THR A 168 2.82 13.80 -2.89
CA THR A 168 2.21 14.86 -2.08
C THR A 168 1.95 16.06 -2.99
N LYS A 169 1.03 15.90 -3.94
CA LYS A 169 0.30 17.01 -4.55
C LYS A 169 -1.00 16.49 -5.15
N ALA A 170 -2.12 16.94 -4.58
CA ALA A 170 -3.35 17.06 -5.34
C ALA A 170 -3.12 18.14 -6.39
N ALA A 171 -3.05 17.75 -7.67
CA ALA A 171 -3.19 18.66 -8.79
C ALA A 171 -4.45 18.23 -9.57
N PRO A 172 -5.25 19.18 -10.09
CA PRO A 172 -6.43 18.85 -10.88
C PRO A 172 -6.01 18.22 -12.21
N TRP A 173 -6.74 17.19 -12.63
CA TRP A 173 -6.60 16.58 -13.95
C TRP A 173 -6.99 17.61 -15.03
N PRO A 174 -6.18 17.81 -16.10
CA PRO A 174 -6.71 18.43 -17.31
C PRO A 174 -7.63 17.44 -18.03
N GLN A 175 -8.70 17.97 -18.62
CA GLN A 175 -9.63 17.23 -19.48
C GLN A 175 -8.94 16.72 -20.75
#